data_AF-A0A0G4B1E7-F1
#
_entry.id   AF-A0A0G4B1E7-F1
#
_cell.length_a   1.000
_cell.length_b   1.000
_cell.length_c   1.000
_cell.angle_alpha   90.00
_cell.angle_beta   90.00
_cell.angle_gamma   90.00
#
_symmetry.space_group_name_H-M   'P 1'
#
loop_
_entity.id
_entity.type
_entity.pdbx_description
1 polymer ?
#
loop_
_entity_poly.entity_id
_entity_poly.type
_entity_poly.pdbx_seq_one_letter_code
_entity_poly.pdbx_strand_id
1 'polypeptide(L)'
;MRKATSVVLAGFLAVLVIFGLTGTAAADPVTPSVSSTAEVVEVDGVAILRVSVSNETDHAVGIRVTSPYGENKPPNLGAGNSTVVEFPTDLVVTPAGEATVAWYNYQTGVRNEFFVAYEGLDLTPPVVVEPEPEAPFNFLQWLKSLFGNFGSLSFS
;
A
#
# COMPACT_ATOMS: atom_id res chain seq x y z
N MET A 1 18.12 6.61 73.36
CA MET A 1 16.68 6.43 73.10
C MET A 1 16.49 5.81 71.72
N ARG A 2 15.71 4.73 71.63
CA ARG A 2 15.09 4.08 70.42
C ARG A 2 16.05 3.60 69.32
N LYS A 3 16.29 2.28 69.23
CA LYS A 3 15.61 1.26 68.38
C LYS A 3 15.99 1.39 66.89
N ALA A 4 16.80 0.44 66.39
CA ALA A 4 16.42 -0.64 65.45
C ALA A 4 15.97 -0.09 64.07
N THR A 5 16.53 -0.53 62.94
CA THR A 5 16.14 -1.79 62.29
C THR A 5 17.10 -2.12 61.13
N SER A 6 17.53 -3.38 61.04
CA SER A 6 18.19 -4.02 59.89
C SER A 6 17.38 -3.92 58.61
N VAL A 7 18.02 -3.91 57.43
CA VAL A 7 17.79 -4.92 56.36
C VAL A 7 19.07 -5.07 55.53
N VAL A 8 19.46 -6.32 55.35
CA VAL A 8 20.54 -6.88 54.53
C VAL A 8 20.02 -7.13 53.11
N LEU A 9 20.81 -6.84 52.07
CA LEU A 9 20.89 -7.61 50.80
C LEU A 9 22.03 -7.02 49.95
N ALA A 10 23.23 -7.60 49.87
CA ALA A 10 23.62 -8.81 49.13
C ALA A 10 23.32 -8.75 47.61
N GLY A 11 24.40 -8.73 46.80
CA GLY A 11 24.39 -8.97 45.35
C GLY A 11 24.15 -7.69 44.53
N PHE A 12 24.95 -7.32 43.54
CA PHE A 12 25.69 -8.14 42.58
C PHE A 12 26.82 -7.28 41.96
N LEU A 13 28.02 -7.84 41.84
CA LEU A 13 29.13 -7.21 41.13
C LEU A 13 28.86 -7.36 39.62
N ALA A 14 28.24 -6.36 39.00
CA ALA A 14 28.16 -6.28 37.54
C ALA A 14 29.27 -5.32 37.06
N VAL A 15 30.34 -5.92 36.54
CA VAL A 15 31.37 -5.23 35.77
C VAL A 15 30.70 -4.65 34.53
N LEU A 16 30.37 -3.35 34.57
CA LEU A 16 29.88 -2.63 33.40
C LEU A 16 31.09 -2.27 32.54
N VAL A 17 31.27 -3.02 31.45
CA VAL A 17 32.23 -2.70 30.41
C VAL A 17 31.80 -1.39 29.77
N ILE A 18 32.59 -0.34 29.98
CA ILE A 18 32.43 0.96 29.32
C ILE A 18 32.85 0.77 27.86
N PHE A 19 31.93 0.31 27.01
CA PHE A 19 32.05 0.51 25.58
C PHE A 19 31.64 1.96 25.28
N GLY A 20 32.59 2.71 24.73
CA GLY A 20 32.39 4.09 24.32
C GLY A 20 31.19 4.21 23.39
N LEU A 21 30.12 4.82 23.90
CA LEU A 21 29.11 5.44 23.07
C LEU A 21 29.49 6.91 23.02
N THR A 22 30.22 7.25 21.97
CA THR A 22 30.19 8.60 21.41
C THR A 22 28.73 9.04 21.42
N GLY A 23 28.39 10.01 22.27
CA GLY A 23 27.08 10.64 22.24
C GLY A 23 26.89 11.25 20.87
N THR A 24 26.28 10.50 19.96
CA THR A 24 25.63 11.06 18.80
C THR A 24 24.54 11.96 19.38
N ALA A 25 24.76 13.27 19.29
CA ALA A 25 23.74 14.26 19.55
C ALA A 25 22.44 13.73 18.92
N ALA A 26 21.39 13.59 19.73
CA ALA A 26 20.05 13.37 19.20
C ALA A 26 19.83 14.50 18.19
N ALA A 27 19.68 14.16 16.91
CA ALA A 27 19.28 15.13 15.92
C ALA A 27 17.92 15.67 16.37
N ASP A 28 17.85 16.95 16.73
CA ASP A 28 16.59 17.64 16.98
C ASP A 28 15.66 17.42 15.77
N PRO A 29 14.35 17.28 16.01
CA PRO A 29 13.37 16.83 15.01
C PRO A 29 13.40 17.69 13.76
N VAL A 30 13.33 17.01 12.61
CA VAL A 30 13.35 17.61 11.27
C VAL A 30 12.29 18.70 11.17
N THR A 31 12.79 19.89 10.84
CA THR A 31 12.16 21.10 10.32
C THR A 31 10.89 20.82 9.49
N PRO A 32 9.88 21.73 9.47
CA PRO A 32 8.67 21.62 8.66
C PRO A 32 8.91 20.93 7.31
N SER A 33 8.19 19.83 7.08
CA SER A 33 8.40 18.94 5.95
C SER A 33 7.26 19.10 4.92
N VAL A 34 7.52 18.63 3.71
CA VAL A 34 6.44 18.29 2.78
C VAL A 34 6.13 16.82 3.02
N SER A 35 4.86 16.49 3.28
CA SER A 35 4.40 15.12 3.43
C SER A 35 3.65 14.66 2.18
N SER A 36 3.57 13.35 1.98
CA SER A 36 2.95 12.80 0.79
C SER A 36 2.48 11.36 0.96
N THR A 37 1.47 10.99 0.19
CA THR A 37 1.03 9.60 0.00
C THR A 37 0.81 9.33 -1.47
N ALA A 38 0.89 8.05 -1.86
CA ALA A 38 0.60 7.61 -3.22
C ALA A 38 -0.29 6.37 -3.19
N GLU A 39 -1.27 6.32 -4.09
CA GLU A 39 -2.19 5.20 -4.24
C GLU A 39 -2.60 5.04 -5.71
N VAL A 40 -2.91 3.81 -6.12
CA VAL A 40 -3.51 3.54 -7.43
C VAL A 40 -4.98 3.22 -7.22
N VAL A 41 -5.86 3.94 -7.91
CA VAL A 41 -7.31 3.79 -7.81
C VAL A 41 -7.93 3.58 -9.19
N GLU A 42 -9.04 2.86 -9.24
CA GLU A 42 -9.86 2.75 -10.44
C GLU A 42 -10.78 3.96 -10.56
N VAL A 43 -10.78 4.61 -11.72
CA VAL A 43 -11.74 5.66 -12.09
C VAL A 43 -12.22 5.38 -13.50
N ASP A 44 -13.52 5.13 -13.66
CA ASP A 44 -14.16 4.86 -14.96
C ASP A 44 -13.46 3.75 -15.78
N GLY A 45 -13.01 2.68 -15.10
CA GLY A 45 -12.32 1.54 -15.72
C GLY A 45 -10.85 1.81 -16.07
N VAL A 46 -10.28 2.94 -15.65
CA VAL A 46 -8.88 3.29 -15.84
C VAL A 46 -8.17 3.33 -14.48
N ALA A 47 -7.00 2.70 -14.38
CA ALA A 47 -6.16 2.84 -13.22
C ALA A 47 -5.46 4.21 -13.23
N ILE A 48 -5.57 4.95 -12.13
CA ILE A 48 -4.98 6.28 -11.94
C ILE A 48 -4.09 6.24 -10.71
N LEU A 49 -2.81 6.56 -10.87
CA LEU A 49 -1.91 6.82 -9.75
C LEU A 49 -2.19 8.25 -9.22
N ARG A 50 -2.63 8.33 -7.97
CA ARG A 50 -2.81 9.58 -7.23
C ARG A 50 -1.67 9.79 -6.26
N VAL A 51 -1.02 10.94 -6.35
CA VAL A 51 -0.01 11.39 -5.38
C VAL A 51 -0.54 12.62 -4.66
N SER A 52 -0.84 12.45 -3.37
CA SER A 52 -1.25 13.54 -2.50
C SER A 52 -0.01 14.16 -1.87
N VAL A 53 0.09 15.49 -1.91
CA VAL A 53 1.22 16.24 -1.35
C VAL A 53 0.67 17.34 -0.44
N SER A 54 1.18 17.42 0.79
CA SER A 54 0.81 18.45 1.77
C SER A 54 2.03 19.28 2.14
N ASN A 55 1.86 20.60 2.14
CA ASN A 55 2.88 21.53 2.58
C ASN A 55 2.70 21.83 4.08
N GLU A 56 3.50 21.21 4.93
CA GLU A 56 3.48 21.44 6.38
C GLU A 56 4.48 22.53 6.79
N THR A 57 5.06 23.24 5.81
CA THR A 57 5.90 24.42 6.05
C THR A 57 5.08 25.69 6.25
N ASP A 58 5.74 26.71 6.81
CA ASP A 58 5.20 28.05 7.04
C ASP A 58 5.32 28.97 5.81
N HIS A 59 5.79 28.44 4.68
CA HIS A 59 6.02 29.18 3.45
C HIS A 59 5.46 28.47 2.23
N ALA A 60 5.32 29.20 1.12
CA ALA A 60 4.95 28.56 -0.14
C ALA A 60 6.12 27.76 -0.72
N VAL A 61 5.84 26.56 -1.23
CA VAL A 61 6.84 25.66 -1.83
C VAL A 61 6.46 25.32 -3.27
N GLY A 62 7.47 25.16 -4.13
CA GLY A 62 7.30 24.56 -5.45
C GLY A 62 7.35 23.04 -5.33
N ILE A 63 6.47 22.34 -6.04
CA ILE A 63 6.38 20.88 -6.03
C ILE A 63 6.60 20.34 -7.45
N ARG A 64 7.31 19.22 -7.56
CA ARG A 64 7.42 18.41 -8.77
C ARG A 64 7.21 16.96 -8.39
N VAL A 65 6.30 16.29 -9.09
CA VAL A 65 6.03 14.87 -8.91
C VAL A 65 6.42 14.13 -10.18
N THR A 66 7.22 13.09 -10.03
CA THR A 66 7.67 12.23 -11.13
C THR A 66 7.29 10.79 -10.81
N SER A 67 6.63 10.12 -11.74
CA SER A 67 6.24 8.71 -11.65
C SER A 67 6.66 7.96 -12.93
N PRO A 68 6.55 6.62 -12.97
CA PRO A 68 6.75 5.86 -14.20
C PRO A 68 5.80 6.26 -15.34
N TYR A 69 4.67 6.90 -15.01
CA TYR A 69 3.62 7.30 -15.95
C TYR A 69 3.75 8.75 -16.41
N GLY A 70 4.70 9.51 -15.86
CA GLY A 70 4.98 10.88 -16.31
C GLY A 70 5.46 11.81 -15.22
N GLU A 71 5.49 13.09 -15.55
CA GLU A 71 5.90 14.16 -14.64
C GLU A 71 4.85 15.28 -14.62
N ASN A 72 4.59 15.80 -13.43
CA ASN A 72 3.72 16.95 -13.24
C ASN A 72 4.34 17.97 -12.28
N LYS A 73 4.13 19.25 -12.57
CA LYS A 73 4.55 20.39 -11.75
C LYS A 73 3.31 21.19 -11.39
N PRO A 74 2.62 20.86 -10.29
CA PRO A 74 1.46 21.63 -9.85
C PRO A 74 1.87 23.07 -9.50
N PRO A 75 0.92 24.00 -9.42
CA PRO A 75 1.17 25.35 -8.93
C PRO A 75 1.85 25.35 -7.55
N ASN A 76 2.54 26.44 -7.23
CA ASN A 76 3.17 26.60 -5.92
C ASN A 76 2.14 26.40 -4.80
N LEU A 77 2.49 25.51 -3.87
CA LEU A 77 1.63 25.11 -2.78
C LEU A 77 1.83 26.07 -1.60
N GLY A 78 0.79 26.83 -1.26
CA GLY A 78 0.80 27.71 -0.09
C GLY A 78 1.04 26.94 1.22
N ALA A 79 1.46 27.65 2.26
CA ALA A 79 1.65 27.10 3.60
C ALA A 79 0.35 26.43 4.12
N GLY A 80 0.44 25.21 4.62
CA GLY A 80 -0.70 24.44 5.13
C GLY A 80 -1.67 23.90 4.08
N ASN A 81 -1.41 24.12 2.79
CA ASN A 81 -2.26 23.61 1.71
C ASN A 81 -1.80 22.23 1.22
N SER A 82 -2.74 21.51 0.60
CA SER A 82 -2.48 20.23 -0.05
C SER A 82 -2.88 20.26 -1.53
N THR A 83 -2.27 19.40 -2.33
CA THR A 83 -2.63 19.16 -3.73
C THR A 83 -2.63 17.67 -4.03
N VAL A 84 -3.41 17.26 -5.02
CA VAL A 84 -3.38 15.91 -5.58
C VAL A 84 -2.91 15.98 -7.01
N VAL A 85 -1.96 15.12 -7.37
CA VAL A 85 -1.46 14.95 -8.73
C VAL A 85 -1.91 13.58 -9.22
N GLU A 86 -2.55 13.55 -10.39
CA GLU A 86 -3.07 12.31 -10.98
C GLU A 86 -2.28 11.94 -12.23
N PHE A 87 -1.95 10.66 -12.36
CA PHE A 87 -1.33 10.06 -13.54
C PHE A 87 -2.17 8.87 -14.01
N PRO A 88 -2.89 8.98 -15.14
CA PRO A 88 -3.50 7.83 -15.79
C PRO A 88 -2.41 6.82 -16.17
N THR A 89 -2.58 5.55 -15.83
CA THR A 89 -1.55 4.53 -16.11
C THR A 89 -1.71 3.88 -17.48
N ASP A 90 -2.91 3.93 -18.07
CA ASP A 90 -3.30 3.21 -19.29
C ASP A 90 -3.06 1.68 -19.23
N LEU A 91 -2.90 1.12 -18.02
CA LEU A 91 -2.64 -0.29 -17.79
C LEU A 91 -3.85 -0.97 -17.12
N VAL A 92 -4.18 -2.17 -17.61
CA VAL A 92 -5.13 -3.07 -16.93
C VAL A 92 -4.54 -3.60 -15.63
N VAL A 93 -3.24 -3.91 -15.63
CA VAL A 93 -2.48 -4.34 -14.46
C VAL A 93 -1.40 -3.32 -14.17
N THR A 94 -1.61 -2.53 -13.12
CA THR A 94 -0.66 -1.55 -12.62
C THR A 94 0.21 -2.22 -11.53
N PRO A 95 1.53 -2.41 -11.74
CA PRO A 95 2.39 -2.99 -10.72
C PRO A 95 2.64 -2.01 -9.56
N ALA A 96 2.97 -2.53 -8.38
CA ALA A 96 3.48 -1.71 -7.28
C ALA A 96 4.78 -1.00 -7.67
N GLY A 97 5.03 0.18 -7.11
CA GLY A 97 6.18 1.00 -7.47
C GLY A 97 6.36 2.20 -6.57
N GLU A 98 7.14 3.17 -7.05
CA GLU A 98 7.45 4.40 -6.34
C GLU A 98 7.28 5.63 -7.23
N ALA A 99 6.79 6.72 -6.65
CA ALA A 99 6.83 8.06 -7.22
C ALA A 99 7.85 8.91 -6.46
N THR A 100 8.52 9.81 -7.15
CA THR A 100 9.42 10.79 -6.53
C THR A 100 8.69 12.11 -6.38
N VAL A 101 8.70 12.66 -5.17
CA VAL A 101 8.21 14.01 -4.89
C VAL A 101 9.40 14.88 -4.52
N ALA A 102 9.62 15.90 -5.33
CA ALA A 102 10.61 16.93 -5.10
C ALA A 102 9.92 18.23 -4.68
N TRP A 103 10.47 18.89 -3.66
CA TRP A 103 9.98 20.20 -3.24
C TRP A 103 11.11 21.22 -3.14
N TYR A 104 10.76 22.48 -3.33
CA TYR A 104 11.67 23.62 -3.32
C TYR A 104 11.09 24.78 -2.54
N ASN A 105 11.82 25.26 -1.53
CA ASN A 105 11.50 26.49 -0.83
C ASN A 105 12.25 27.66 -1.48
N TYR A 106 11.52 28.55 -2.13
CA TYR A 106 12.06 29.70 -2.87
C TYR A 106 12.71 30.76 -1.96
N GLN A 107 12.39 30.78 -0.67
CA GLN A 107 12.95 31.75 0.28
C GLN A 107 14.30 31.30 0.83
N THR A 108 14.41 30.01 1.16
CA THR A 108 15.63 29.43 1.74
C THR A 108 16.57 28.83 0.69
N GLY A 109 16.06 28.58 -0.51
CA GLY A 109 16.79 27.88 -1.58
C GLY A 109 16.94 26.38 -1.35
N VAL A 110 16.30 25.83 -0.31
CA VAL A 110 16.35 24.41 0.03
C VAL A 110 15.56 23.60 -0.99
N ARG A 111 16.17 22.50 -1.46
CA ARG A 111 15.53 21.47 -2.28
C ARG A 111 15.69 20.13 -1.59
N ASN A 112 14.59 19.38 -1.50
CA ASN A 112 14.61 18.00 -1.02
C ASN A 112 13.74 17.14 -1.92
N GLU A 113 14.05 15.84 -1.95
CA GLU A 113 13.33 14.83 -2.70
C GLU A 113 13.15 13.59 -1.85
N PHE A 114 12.02 12.92 -2.00
CA PHE A 114 11.75 11.65 -1.33
C PHE A 114 10.90 10.75 -2.22
N PHE A 115 10.93 9.46 -1.92
CA PHE A 115 10.19 8.43 -2.63
C PHE A 115 8.92 8.07 -1.85
N VAL A 116 7.85 7.83 -2.61
CA VAL A 116 6.53 7.48 -2.09
C VAL A 116 6.09 6.21 -2.78
N ALA A 117 6.03 5.11 -2.02
CA ALA A 117 5.59 3.83 -2.53
C ALA A 117 4.07 3.82 -2.75
N TYR A 118 3.62 3.07 -3.75
CA TYR A 118 2.21 2.78 -4.00
C TYR A 118 2.03 1.29 -4.29
N GLU A 119 0.89 0.75 -3.87
CA GLU A 119 0.48 -0.62 -4.15
C GLU A 119 -0.03 -0.75 -5.59
N GLY A 120 0.11 -1.95 -6.16
CA GLY A 120 -0.39 -2.27 -7.49
C GLY A 120 -1.91 -2.47 -7.52
N LEU A 121 -2.50 -2.39 -8.71
CA LEU A 121 -3.92 -2.59 -8.96
C LEU A 121 -4.13 -3.46 -10.21
N ASP A 122 -4.98 -4.49 -10.11
CA ASP A 122 -5.37 -5.35 -11.22
C ASP A 122 -6.86 -5.14 -11.52
N LEU A 123 -7.15 -4.63 -12.73
CA LEU A 123 -8.49 -4.38 -13.23
C LEU A 123 -9.02 -5.50 -14.13
N THR A 124 -8.34 -6.66 -14.18
CA THR A 124 -8.75 -7.80 -15.01
C THR A 124 -10.14 -8.28 -14.57
N PRO A 125 -11.16 -8.27 -15.47
CA PRO A 125 -12.48 -8.77 -15.12
C PRO A 125 -12.41 -10.24 -14.70
N PRO A 126 -13.23 -10.67 -13.72
CA PRO A 126 -13.28 -12.07 -13.35
C PRO A 126 -13.71 -12.90 -14.56
N VAL A 127 -13.00 -14.00 -14.82
CA VAL A 127 -13.40 -14.95 -15.86
C VAL A 127 -14.71 -15.61 -15.42
N VAL A 128 -15.81 -15.28 -16.10
CA VAL A 128 -17.06 -16.01 -15.95
C VAL A 128 -16.86 -17.37 -16.63
N VAL A 129 -16.70 -18.42 -15.82
CA VAL A 129 -16.71 -19.78 -16.34
C VAL A 129 -18.15 -20.10 -16.72
N GLU A 130 -18.46 -20.08 -18.02
CA GLU A 130 -19.72 -20.63 -18.51
C GLU A 130 -19.76 -22.11 -18.11
N PRO A 131 -20.81 -22.57 -17.39
CA PRO A 131 -20.91 -23.97 -17.04
C PRO A 131 -20.87 -24.79 -18.31
N GLU A 132 -20.03 -25.84 -18.32
CA GLU A 132 -19.98 -26.81 -19.41
C GLU A 132 -21.41 -27.20 -19.77
N PRO A 133 -21.83 -27.11 -21.05
CA PRO A 133 -23.18 -27.46 -21.43
C PRO A 133 -23.44 -28.89 -20.97
N GLU A 134 -24.39 -29.08 -20.06
CA GLU A 134 -24.81 -30.40 -19.61
C GLU A 134 -25.03 -31.25 -20.85
N ALA A 135 -24.40 -32.43 -20.90
CA ALA A 135 -24.52 -33.33 -22.03
C ALA A 135 -26.00 -33.46 -22.41
N PRO A 136 -26.35 -33.35 -23.71
CA PRO A 136 -27.74 -33.31 -24.13
C PRO A 136 -28.47 -34.52 -23.55
N PHE A 137 -29.56 -34.27 -22.83
CA PHE A 137 -30.34 -35.30 -22.16
C PHE A 137 -30.63 -36.44 -23.13
N ASN A 138 -29.97 -37.58 -22.92
CA ASN A 138 -30.15 -38.75 -23.77
C ASN A 138 -31.42 -39.47 -23.33
N PHE A 139 -32.55 -39.01 -23.86
CA PHE A 139 -33.88 -39.55 -23.58
C PHE A 139 -33.93 -41.07 -23.74
N LEU A 140 -33.22 -41.64 -24.72
CA LEU A 140 -33.18 -43.09 -24.93
C LEU A 140 -32.43 -43.83 -23.82
N GLN A 141 -31.39 -43.23 -23.26
CA GLN A 141 -30.64 -43.81 -22.14
C GLN A 141 -31.44 -43.74 -20.83
N TRP A 142 -32.18 -42.64 -20.62
CA TRP A 142 -33.15 -42.51 -19.53
C TRP A 142 -34.33 -43.49 -19.68
N LEU A 143 -34.86 -43.66 -20.90
CA LEU A 143 -35.94 -44.61 -21.16
C LEU A 143 -35.48 -46.05 -20.89
N LYS A 144 -34.26 -46.39 -21.34
CA LYS A 144 -33.65 -47.70 -21.06
C LYS A 144 -33.43 -47.93 -19.57
N SER A 145 -33.12 -46.91 -18.77
CA SER A 145 -32.99 -47.09 -17.31
C SER A 145 -34.34 -47.33 -16.62
N LEU A 146 -35.43 -46.77 -17.14
CA LEU A 146 -36.79 -47.00 -16.63
C LEU A 146 -37.34 -48.40 -16.98
N PHE A 147 -37.03 -48.90 -18.18
CA PHE A 147 -37.60 -50.15 -18.68
C PHE A 147 -36.65 -51.35 -18.67
N GLY A 148 -35.35 -51.13 -18.44
CA GLY A 148 -34.30 -52.15 -18.44
C GLY A 148 -34.37 -53.16 -17.28
N ASN A 149 -35.25 -52.95 -16.30
CA ASN A 149 -35.41 -53.83 -15.13
C ASN A 149 -36.60 -54.81 -15.21
N PHE A 150 -37.32 -54.86 -16.35
CA PHE A 150 -38.49 -55.74 -16.53
C PHE A 150 -38.16 -57.07 -17.26
N GLY A 151 -36.88 -57.43 -17.39
CA GLY A 151 -36.41 -58.55 -18.21
C GLY A 151 -36.25 -59.91 -17.52
N SER A 152 -36.82 -60.16 -16.34
CA SER A 152 -36.81 -61.51 -15.73
C SER A 152 -38.14 -61.89 -15.08
N LEU A 153 -39.22 -61.91 -15.86
CA LEU A 153 -40.39 -62.71 -15.51
C LEU A 153 -40.44 -63.92 -16.44
N SER A 154 -39.73 -64.98 -16.03
CA SER A 154 -39.94 -66.32 -16.60
C SER A 154 -41.33 -66.80 -16.16
N PHE A 155 -42.26 -66.90 -17.09
CA PHE A 155 -43.48 -67.67 -16.87
C PHE A 155 -43.13 -69.15 -16.99
N SER A 156 -43.26 -69.87 -15.87
CA SER A 156 -43.25 -71.34 -15.80
C SER A 156 -44.64 -71.89 -16.09
#